data_AF-A0A4W6C144-F1
#
_entry.id   AF-A0A4W6C144-F1
#
_cell.length_a   1.000
_cell.length_b   1.000
_cell.length_c   1.000
_cell.angle_alpha   90.00
_cell.angle_beta   90.00
_cell.angle_gamma   90.00
#
_symmetry.space_group_name_H-M   'P 1'
#
loop_
_entity.id
_entity.type
_entity.pdbx_description
1 polymer ?
#
loop_
_entity_poly.entity_id
_entity_poly.type
_entity_poly.pdbx_seq_one_letter_code
_entity_poly.pdbx_strand_id
1 'polypeptide(L)'
;MCKGHSCYRPRRTGERKRKSVRGCIVDANLSVLNLVIVKKGEKDIPGLTDSTVPRRLGPKRASKILNNISLNRYSLVSALFIQHLSIFNTVGLLA
;
A
#
# COMPACT_ATOMS: atom_id res chain seq x y z
N MET A 1 11.18 10.97 21.95
CA MET A 1 11.00 10.64 20.52
C MET A 1 11.10 11.90 19.68
N CYS A 2 11.74 11.79 18.51
CA CYS A 2 11.87 12.87 17.52
C CYS A 2 11.07 12.56 16.25
N LYS A 3 11.16 13.44 15.23
CA LYS A 3 10.50 13.25 13.93
C LYS A 3 11.01 11.97 13.25
N GLY A 4 10.08 11.15 12.74
CA GLY A 4 10.39 9.89 12.04
C GLY A 4 10.23 8.61 12.87
N HIS A 5 10.02 8.71 14.19
CA HIS A 5 9.68 7.53 15.00
C HIS A 5 8.19 7.15 14.83
N SER A 6 7.91 5.85 14.68
CA SER A 6 6.57 5.31 14.37
C SER A 6 5.46 5.76 15.33
N CYS A 7 5.74 5.75 16.63
CA CYS A 7 4.74 6.01 17.67
C CYS A 7 4.62 7.51 18.04
N TYR A 8 5.20 8.42 17.26
CA TYR A 8 5.16 9.86 17.55
C TYR A 8 5.06 10.74 16.31
N ARG A 9 4.06 11.63 16.32
CA ARG A 9 3.87 12.66 15.28
C ARG A 9 4.11 14.06 15.89
N PRO A 10 5.25 14.72 15.58
CA PRO A 10 5.54 16.05 16.11
C PRO A 10 4.57 17.10 15.57
N ARG A 11 4.22 18.11 16.38
CA ARG A 11 3.36 19.23 15.97
C ARG A 11 4.17 20.41 15.43
N ARG A 12 5.40 20.57 15.92
CA ARG A 12 6.35 21.59 15.45
C ARG A 12 7.65 20.94 15.00
N THR A 13 8.39 21.61 14.13
CA THR A 13 9.73 21.21 13.71
C THR A 13 10.69 21.23 14.90
N GLY A 14 11.50 20.17 15.04
CA GLY A 14 12.48 20.05 16.13
C GLY A 14 11.94 19.54 17.47
N GLU A 15 10.62 19.34 17.60
CA GLU A 15 10.01 18.90 18.85
C GLU A 15 10.47 17.48 19.26
N ARG A 16 10.92 17.33 20.50
CA ARG A 16 11.18 16.03 21.14
C ARG A 16 10.28 15.87 22.36
N LYS A 17 9.52 14.77 22.39
CA LYS A 17 8.61 14.46 23.51
C LYS A 17 8.85 13.06 24.05
N ARG A 18 8.77 12.90 25.38
CA ARG A 18 8.80 11.59 26.04
C ARG A 18 7.38 11.01 26.01
N LYS A 19 7.24 9.81 25.46
CA LYS A 19 6.00 9.03 25.44
C LYS A 19 6.35 7.62 25.88
N SER A 20 5.52 7.03 26.72
CA SER A 20 5.64 5.62 27.09
C SER A 20 5.13 4.78 25.91
N VAL A 21 5.92 3.79 25.52
CA VAL A 21 5.60 2.83 24.46
C VAL A 21 5.93 1.46 25.00
N ARG A 22 5.13 0.48 24.61
CA ARG A 22 5.32 -0.92 24.96
C ARG A 22 6.46 -1.51 24.10
N GLY A 23 7.30 -2.36 24.69
CA GLY A 23 8.41 -3.04 23.98
C GLY A 23 7.96 -4.05 22.91
N CYS A 24 8.91 -4.74 22.28
CA CYS A 24 8.64 -5.67 21.16
C CYS A 24 8.22 -7.09 21.56
N ILE A 25 8.44 -7.53 22.81
CA ILE A 25 8.28 -8.93 23.25
C ILE A 25 6.82 -9.28 23.48
N VAL A 26 6.20 -10.17 22.71
CA VAL A 26 4.77 -10.52 22.87
C VAL A 26 4.49 -11.10 24.27
N ASP A 27 3.39 -10.66 24.90
CA ASP A 27 2.93 -11.08 26.24
C ASP A 27 1.40 -11.17 26.26
N ALA A 28 0.84 -11.90 27.23
CA ALA A 28 -0.60 -12.09 27.40
C ALA A 28 -1.36 -10.78 27.70
N ASN A 29 -0.67 -9.76 28.21
CA ASN A 29 -1.24 -8.44 28.52
C ASN A 29 -1.44 -7.53 27.27
N LEU A 30 -1.47 -8.11 26.07
CA LEU A 30 -1.72 -7.38 24.82
C LEU A 30 -3.19 -7.50 24.40
N SER A 31 -3.83 -6.37 24.10
CA SER A 31 -5.22 -6.36 23.62
C SER A 31 -5.37 -6.75 22.14
N VAL A 32 -4.39 -6.41 21.29
CA VAL A 32 -4.47 -6.62 19.83
C VAL A 32 -3.08 -6.93 19.27
N LEU A 33 -3.02 -7.85 18.30
CA LEU A 33 -1.82 -8.17 17.51
C LEU A 33 -2.10 -7.97 16.02
N ASN A 34 -1.15 -7.36 15.32
CA ASN A 34 -1.20 -7.17 13.86
C ASN A 34 -0.24 -8.16 13.20
N LEU A 35 -0.78 -9.13 12.45
CA LEU A 35 -0.02 -10.18 11.77
C LEU A 35 -0.14 -10.04 10.26
N VAL A 36 0.87 -10.56 9.53
CA VAL A 36 0.90 -10.58 8.06
C VAL A 36 1.21 -12.00 7.59
N ILE A 37 0.43 -12.51 6.64
CA ILE A 37 0.63 -13.84 6.05
C ILE A 37 1.75 -13.78 5.02
N VAL A 38 2.74 -14.67 5.15
CA VAL A 38 3.89 -14.76 4.21
C VAL A 38 3.74 -15.92 3.24
N LYS A 39 3.10 -17.03 3.66
CA LYS A 39 2.88 -18.23 2.85
C LYS A 39 1.45 -18.75 3.03
N LYS A 40 0.85 -19.24 1.95
CA LYS A 40 -0.47 -19.89 1.97
C LYS A 40 -0.32 -21.31 2.53
N GLY A 41 -1.22 -21.70 3.43
CA GLY A 41 -1.29 -23.07 3.96
C GLY A 41 -2.14 -23.99 3.08
N GLU A 42 -2.44 -25.19 3.57
CA GLU A 42 -3.27 -26.18 2.86
C GLU A 42 -4.74 -25.76 2.73
N LYS A 43 -5.25 -25.01 3.72
CA LYS A 43 -6.63 -24.53 3.75
C LYS A 43 -6.69 -23.04 3.45
N ASP A 44 -7.68 -22.69 2.66
CA ASP A 44 -7.99 -21.32 2.30
C ASP A 44 -8.74 -20.63 3.43
N ILE A 45 -8.46 -19.35 3.64
CA ILE A 45 -9.08 -18.56 4.70
C ILE A 45 -10.08 -17.61 4.04
N PRO A 46 -11.38 -17.76 4.35
CA PRO A 46 -12.42 -16.99 3.69
C PRO A 46 -12.21 -15.49 3.91
N GLY A 47 -12.31 -14.72 2.82
CA GLY A 47 -12.22 -13.25 2.85
C GLY A 47 -10.80 -12.66 2.89
N LEU A 48 -9.76 -13.49 2.93
CA LEU A 48 -8.37 -13.03 2.84
C LEU A 48 -7.62 -13.63 1.65
N THR A 49 -7.73 -14.94 1.43
CA THR A 49 -7.04 -15.61 0.32
C THR A 49 -7.83 -15.62 -0.98
N ASP A 50 -9.15 -15.39 -0.92
CA ASP A 50 -10.04 -15.66 -2.04
C ASP A 50 -10.23 -14.45 -2.95
N SER A 51 -10.09 -13.25 -2.39
CA SER A 51 -10.28 -11.99 -3.11
C SER A 51 -8.96 -11.23 -3.22
N THR A 52 -8.58 -10.90 -4.45
CA THR A 52 -7.43 -10.01 -4.70
C THR A 52 -7.91 -8.57 -4.83
N VAL A 53 -7.50 -7.69 -3.91
CA VAL A 53 -7.80 -6.26 -4.00
C VAL A 53 -6.74 -5.57 -4.89
N PRO A 54 -7.14 -4.92 -6.01
CA PRO A 54 -6.19 -4.26 -6.89
C PRO A 54 -5.59 -3.01 -6.23
N ARG A 55 -4.41 -2.59 -6.71
CA ARG A 55 -3.76 -1.36 -6.24
C ARG A 55 -4.58 -0.14 -6.66
N ARG A 56 -4.97 0.68 -5.69
CA ARG A 56 -5.80 1.88 -5.91
C ARG A 56 -5.13 2.96 -6.77
N LEU A 57 -3.81 3.11 -6.68
CA LEU A 57 -3.07 4.19 -7.36
C LEU A 57 -1.97 3.62 -8.24
N GLY A 58 -1.96 4.06 -9.50
CA GLY A 58 -0.88 3.80 -10.44
C GLY A 58 0.38 4.63 -10.15
N PRO A 59 1.55 4.21 -10.67
CA PRO A 59 2.78 4.96 -10.53
C PRO A 59 2.69 6.31 -11.26
N LYS A 60 2.98 7.41 -10.56
CA LYS A 60 2.96 8.77 -11.13
C LYS A 60 4.17 9.10 -12.01
N ARG A 61 5.34 8.50 -11.75
CA ARG A 61 6.61 8.87 -12.41
C ARG A 61 6.84 8.00 -13.65
N ALA A 62 7.26 8.62 -14.76
CA ALA A 62 7.52 7.93 -16.03
C ALA A 62 8.46 6.73 -15.89
N SER A 63 9.57 6.86 -15.15
CA SER A 63 10.51 5.75 -14.93
C SER A 63 9.88 4.53 -14.26
N LYS A 64 8.93 4.74 -13.33
CA LYS A 64 8.21 3.65 -12.66
C LYS A 64 7.14 3.02 -13.56
N ILE A 65 6.57 3.77 -14.49
CA ILE A 65 5.62 3.25 -15.48
C ILE A 65 6.37 2.35 -16.47
N LEU A 66 7.52 2.79 -16.99
CA LEU A 66 8.34 2.03 -17.94
C LEU A 66 8.78 0.67 -17.36
N ASN A 67 9.25 0.67 -16.11
CA ASN A 67 9.70 -0.56 -15.45
C ASN A 67 8.58 -1.58 -15.22
N ASN A 68 7.36 -1.11 -14.94
CA ASN A 68 6.23 -2.02 -14.68
C ASN A 68 5.69 -2.69 -15.95
N ILE A 69 5.90 -2.10 -17.13
CA ILE A 69 5.30 -2.53 -18.41
C ILE A 69 6.38 -3.01 -19.39
N SER A 70 7.66 -3.07 -18.98
CA SER A 70 8.80 -3.52 -19.81
C SER A 70 8.90 -2.81 -21.19
N LEU A 71 8.56 -1.52 -21.26
CA LEU A 71 8.58 -0.73 -22.50
C LEU A 71 9.93 -0.03 -22.74
N ASN A 72 10.28 0.17 -24.02
CA ASN A 72 11.44 0.96 -24.43
C ASN A 72 11.16 2.48 -24.30
N ARG A 73 12.20 3.28 -24.03
CA ARG A 73 12.12 4.74 -23.76
C ARG A 73 11.42 5.57 -24.85
N TYR A 74 11.27 5.02 -26.05
CA TYR A 74 10.72 5.69 -27.23
C TYR A 74 9.19 5.66 -27.33
N SER A 75 8.49 4.74 -26.63
CA SER A 75 7.02 4.74 -26.63
C SER A 75 6.52 5.85 -25.70
N LEU A 76 6.07 6.95 -26.28
CA LEU A 76 5.70 8.18 -25.59
C LEU A 76 4.69 7.92 -24.45
N VAL A 77 4.98 8.53 -23.30
CA VAL A 77 4.27 8.50 -22.02
C VAL A 77 2.81 9.01 -22.11
N SER A 78 2.44 9.61 -23.24
CA SER A 78 1.09 10.12 -23.54
C SER A 78 0.05 9.02 -23.75
N ALA A 79 0.42 7.78 -24.10
CA ALA A 79 -0.55 6.71 -24.37
C ALA A 79 -1.16 6.06 -23.10
N LEU A 80 -0.52 6.17 -21.93
CA LEU A 80 -0.92 5.41 -20.73
C LEU A 80 -1.83 6.18 -19.76
N PHE A 81 -2.05 7.47 -19.98
CA PHE A 81 -3.12 8.20 -19.28
C PHE A 81 -4.52 7.69 -19.69
N ILE A 82 -4.62 6.99 -20.83
CA ILE A 82 -5.87 6.49 -21.43
C ILE A 82 -6.41 5.23 -20.72
N GLN A 83 -5.59 4.41 -20.04
CA GLN A 83 -6.09 3.21 -19.35
C GLN A 83 -6.90 3.53 -18.08
N HIS A 84 -6.68 4.68 -17.43
CA HIS A 84 -7.55 5.10 -16.32
C HIS A 84 -8.89 5.66 -16.82
N LEU A 85 -8.99 6.02 -18.10
CA LEU A 85 -10.20 6.56 -18.75
C LEU A 85 -11.05 5.44 -19.41
N SER A 86 -10.42 4.40 -19.98
CA SER A 86 -11.16 3.33 -20.66
C SER A 86 -11.79 2.29 -19.72
N ILE A 87 -11.21 2.07 -18.53
CA ILE A 87 -11.78 1.16 -17.52
C ILE A 87 -12.99 1.80 -16.81
N PHE A 88 -13.06 3.14 -16.73
CA PHE A 88 -14.21 3.82 -16.12
C PHE A 88 -15.43 3.88 -17.07
N ASN A 89 -15.21 3.89 -18.39
CA ASN A 89 -16.30 3.99 -19.38
C ASN A 89 -16.91 2.65 -19.83
N THR A 90 -16.27 1.50 -19.59
CA THR A 90 -16.83 0.19 -20.00
C THR A 90 -17.68 -0.49 -18.93
N VAL A 91 -17.54 -0.12 -17.65
CA VAL A 91 -18.38 -0.67 -16.56
C VAL A 91 -19.66 0.15 -16.34
N GLY A 92 -19.77 1.34 -16.93
CA GLY A 92 -20.96 2.21 -16.86
C GLY A 92 -21.97 2.06 -18.00
N LEU A 93 -21.75 1.14 -18.95
CA LEU A 93 -22.63 0.93 -20.12
C LEU A 93 -23.41 -0.40 -20.09
N LEU A 94 -23.33 -1.14 -18.98
CA LEU A 94 -24.02 -2.42 -18.76
C LEU A 94 -24.58 -2.48 -17.33
N ALA A 95 -25.40 -1.49 -16.98
CA ALA A 95 -26.39 -1.52 -15.91
C ALA A 95 -27.45 -0.45 -16.18
#